data_AF-A0A6P5WV83-F1
#
_entry.id   AF-A0A6P5WV83-F1
#
_cell.length_a   1.000
_cell.length_b   1.000
_cell.length_c   1.000
_cell.angle_alpha   90.00
_cell.angle_beta   90.00
_cell.angle_gamma   90.00
#
_symmetry.space_group_name_H-M   'P 1'
#
loop_
_entity.id
_entity.type
_entity.pdbx_description
1 polymer ?
#
loop_
_entity_poly.entity_id
_entity_poly.type
_entity_poly.pdbx_seq_one_letter_code
_entity_poly.pdbx_strand_id
1 'polypeptide(L)'
;MNLILPRFIVLKSNDKNDYLGYIHEDGESDGVSQLQGTQAVSPIRKFEVEIVGKDGLVHISRCQNNKYWVRTKNLSIRGNPLEQYFWITATANKEEEDQSEESCTLFKFICVDPVKTTVRIKHVQSGCYLCLWQISNPAFPRCVMANYTLCDSNSCDIFTIIDWEPLLILPRYVAFKGHNDSYLCLRQIEGHPYTQFATDDIGDSTVACEIFVTDDRNVRINPTSSNKFWRATRLGFGRIPMTLAATPRTPSVPSVTKEAQLTVEEPVLTRNIYNVKYDLDNSRIYDETDLPVAKNYSNYTQESTTLDVKLSYTDTRTSVEWGETKTSTTVLEVVHKVVVPPMTKVTVHLIATNVKCDVPFTYMQRDTLYNGTTVTNELPGNNDNYLCLRQIEDHPYLQFATDDIGDSTVACEIFVVDDGNVRIKSISSNKFWKRNPNWIWAESDDTSSNNKDNSLRPVKVDNKTIGLLNLGNKNFCKPSHSKERRTALMQPSPILLNRPT
;
A
#
# COMPACT_ATOMS: atom_id res chain seq x y z
N MET A 1 -10.03 -27.04 6.47
CA MET A 1 -10.18 -25.57 6.48
C MET A 1 -9.35 -25.01 5.33
N ASN A 2 -9.95 -24.25 4.43
CA ASN A 2 -9.19 -23.57 3.38
C ASN A 2 -8.53 -22.32 4.00
N LEU A 3 -7.22 -22.21 3.84
CA LEU A 3 -6.47 -21.02 4.23
C LEU A 3 -6.83 -19.88 3.27
N ILE A 4 -7.34 -18.77 3.79
CA ILE A 4 -7.57 -17.56 3.00
C ILE A 4 -6.29 -16.74 3.08
N LEU A 5 -5.62 -16.54 1.94
CA LEU A 5 -4.38 -15.77 1.86
C LEU A 5 -4.70 -14.30 1.53
N PRO A 6 -4.25 -13.33 2.35
CA PRO A 6 -4.30 -11.92 1.98
C PRO A 6 -3.41 -11.65 0.76
N ARG A 7 -3.78 -10.65 -0.04
CA ARG A 7 -2.95 -10.20 -1.17
C ARG A 7 -1.61 -9.65 -0.70
N PHE A 8 -1.58 -8.93 0.42
CA PHE A 8 -0.36 -8.38 1.00
C PHE A 8 -0.11 -8.96 2.38
N ILE A 9 1.07 -9.53 2.59
CA ILE A 9 1.40 -10.24 3.84
C ILE A 9 2.71 -9.75 4.45
N VAL A 10 2.83 -9.99 5.76
CA VAL A 10 4.10 -10.07 6.50
C VAL A 10 4.26 -11.48 7.03
N LEU A 11 5.48 -11.99 6.98
CA LEU A 11 5.84 -13.27 7.58
C LEU A 11 6.62 -13.04 8.87
N LYS A 12 6.10 -13.59 9.97
CA LYS A 12 6.74 -13.54 11.29
C LYS A 12 7.29 -14.91 11.67
N SER A 13 8.48 -14.93 12.25
CA SER A 13 9.09 -16.17 12.76
C SER A 13 8.31 -16.69 13.96
N ASN A 14 8.14 -18.01 14.05
CA ASN A 14 7.44 -18.63 15.18
C ASN A 14 8.24 -18.55 16.50
N ASP A 15 9.57 -18.39 16.43
CA ASP A 15 10.45 -18.63 17.59
C ASP A 15 10.97 -17.36 18.30
N LYS A 16 11.13 -16.22 17.63
CA LYS A 16 11.78 -15.02 18.19
C LYS A 16 11.05 -13.69 17.98
N ASN A 17 9.83 -13.72 17.44
CA ASN A 17 9.03 -12.52 17.11
C ASN A 17 9.70 -11.57 16.09
N ASP A 18 10.68 -12.05 15.32
CA ASP A 18 11.29 -11.28 14.24
C ASP A 18 10.45 -11.42 12.96
N TYR A 19 10.57 -10.44 12.07
CA TYR A 19 9.83 -10.39 10.82
C TYR A 19 10.76 -10.62 9.62
N LEU A 20 10.26 -11.32 8.62
CA LEU A 20 10.99 -11.57 7.39
C LEU A 20 11.08 -10.28 6.56
N GLY A 21 12.29 -9.97 6.11
CA GLY A 21 12.57 -8.96 5.09
C GLY A 21 13.69 -9.43 4.18
N TYR A 22 14.41 -8.49 3.56
CA TYR A 22 15.58 -8.79 2.74
C TYR A 22 16.77 -7.95 3.13
N ILE A 23 17.96 -8.48 2.82
CA ILE A 23 19.18 -7.69 2.81
C ILE A 23 19.07 -6.66 1.68
N HIS A 24 19.25 -5.39 2.04
CA HIS A 24 19.22 -4.24 1.14
C HIS A 24 20.55 -3.51 1.24
N GLU A 25 21.61 -4.15 0.75
CA GLU A 25 22.97 -3.64 0.69
C GLU A 25 23.50 -3.83 -0.73
N ASP A 26 24.23 -2.86 -1.27
CA ASP A 26 24.87 -2.98 -2.57
C ASP A 26 25.90 -4.13 -2.53
N GLY A 27 25.60 -5.26 -3.20
CA GLY A 27 26.51 -6.41 -3.23
C GLY A 27 25.84 -7.75 -3.58
N GLU A 28 26.60 -8.83 -3.44
CA GLU A 28 26.20 -10.20 -3.81
C GLU A 28 25.13 -10.83 -2.88
N SER A 29 24.78 -10.13 -1.80
CA SER A 29 23.78 -10.51 -0.81
C SER A 29 22.43 -9.80 -0.99
N ASP A 30 22.32 -8.84 -1.92
CA ASP A 30 21.06 -8.11 -2.14
C ASP A 30 19.90 -9.07 -2.47
N GLY A 31 18.76 -8.84 -1.83
CA GLY A 31 17.54 -9.61 -2.07
C GLY A 31 17.49 -10.97 -1.38
N VAL A 32 18.47 -11.35 -0.56
CA VAL A 32 18.41 -12.57 0.27
C VAL A 32 17.42 -12.38 1.39
N SER A 33 16.49 -13.34 1.54
CA SER A 33 15.45 -13.30 2.57
C SER A 33 16.04 -13.57 3.96
N GLN A 34 15.85 -12.63 4.87
CA GLN A 34 16.44 -12.66 6.22
C GLN A 34 15.44 -12.14 7.26
N LEU A 35 15.46 -12.72 8.46
CA LEU A 35 14.78 -12.11 9.60
C LEU A 35 15.51 -10.84 10.02
N GLN A 36 14.81 -9.71 9.97
CA GLN A 36 15.36 -8.42 10.35
C GLN A 36 14.33 -7.61 11.14
N GLY A 37 14.73 -7.11 12.31
CA GLY A 37 14.01 -6.13 13.12
C GLY A 37 12.70 -6.60 13.75
N THR A 38 12.16 -5.75 14.61
CA THR A 38 11.12 -6.10 15.60
C THR A 38 9.74 -5.49 15.31
N GLN A 39 9.55 -4.83 14.17
CA GLN A 39 8.29 -4.18 13.79
C GLN A 39 7.70 -4.83 12.54
N ALA A 40 6.39 -5.10 12.52
CA ALA A 40 5.73 -5.67 11.34
C ALA A 40 5.74 -4.69 10.14
N VAL A 41 5.52 -3.41 10.42
CA VAL A 41 5.40 -2.36 9.39
C VAL A 41 6.79 -1.89 8.96
N SER A 42 7.24 -2.36 7.80
CA SER A 42 8.42 -1.82 7.09
C SER A 42 8.32 -2.10 5.59
N PRO A 43 8.77 -1.17 4.72
CA PRO A 43 8.73 -1.36 3.26
C PRO A 43 9.43 -2.64 2.76
N ILE A 44 10.48 -3.11 3.44
CA ILE A 44 11.23 -4.33 3.06
C ILE A 44 10.55 -5.64 3.52
N ARG A 45 9.45 -5.56 4.28
CA ARG A 45 8.75 -6.71 4.89
C ARG A 45 7.37 -6.97 4.28
N LYS A 46 6.96 -6.13 3.32
CA LYS A 46 5.68 -6.25 2.61
C LYS A 46 5.87 -7.14 1.39
N PHE A 47 5.19 -8.28 1.38
CA PHE A 47 5.17 -9.20 0.24
C PHE A 47 3.79 -9.20 -0.40
N GLU A 48 3.75 -9.28 -1.72
CA GLU A 48 2.53 -9.52 -2.48
C GLU A 48 2.42 -11.01 -2.83
N VAL A 49 1.21 -11.55 -2.65
CA VAL A 49 0.87 -12.94 -2.93
C VAL A 49 -0.11 -12.96 -4.09
N GLU A 50 0.30 -13.59 -5.18
CA GLU A 50 -0.50 -13.74 -6.39
C GLU A 50 -0.89 -15.21 -6.53
N ILE A 51 -2.19 -15.48 -6.54
CA ILE A 51 -2.72 -16.85 -6.59
C ILE A 51 -2.77 -17.32 -8.04
N VAL A 52 -2.16 -18.47 -8.30
CA VAL A 52 -2.13 -19.12 -9.62
C VAL A 52 -3.20 -20.21 -9.68
N GLY A 53 -4.19 -20.00 -10.55
CA GLY A 53 -5.25 -20.98 -10.81
C GLY A 53 -6.05 -21.38 -9.55
N LYS A 54 -6.43 -22.67 -9.48
CA LYS A 54 -7.28 -23.22 -8.39
C LYS A 54 -6.53 -24.16 -7.44
N ASP A 55 -5.27 -24.47 -7.72
CA ASP A 55 -4.50 -25.50 -7.00
C ASP A 55 -3.81 -24.99 -5.72
N GLY A 56 -4.02 -23.70 -5.41
CA GLY A 56 -3.44 -23.00 -4.26
C GLY A 56 -1.93 -22.76 -4.40
N LEU A 57 -1.43 -22.72 -5.64
CA LEU A 57 -0.07 -22.29 -5.93
C LEU A 57 -0.03 -20.76 -5.98
N VAL A 58 1.12 -20.19 -5.62
CA VAL A 58 1.27 -18.75 -5.55
C VAL A 58 2.63 -18.30 -6.08
N HIS A 59 2.66 -17.11 -6.65
CA HIS A 59 3.86 -16.28 -6.73
C HIS A 59 3.94 -15.39 -5.50
N ILE A 60 5.16 -15.14 -5.04
CA ILE A 60 5.44 -14.20 -3.94
C ILE A 60 6.44 -13.18 -4.46
N SER A 61 6.11 -11.90 -4.39
CA SER A 61 6.97 -10.82 -4.87
C SER A 61 7.22 -9.78 -3.78
N ARG A 62 8.35 -9.07 -3.89
CA ARG A 62 8.62 -7.90 -3.03
C ARG A 62 7.93 -6.68 -3.61
N CYS A 63 7.18 -5.94 -2.80
CA CYS A 63 6.46 -4.76 -3.29
C CYS A 63 7.38 -3.58 -3.68
N GLN A 64 8.65 -3.58 -3.26
CA GLN A 64 9.55 -2.43 -3.52
C GLN A 64 10.05 -2.34 -4.96
N ASN A 65 10.22 -3.47 -5.65
CA ASN A 65 10.72 -3.49 -7.02
C ASN A 65 10.11 -4.61 -7.88
N ASN A 66 9.04 -5.24 -7.40
CA ASN A 66 8.29 -6.29 -8.06
C ASN A 66 9.13 -7.52 -8.49
N LYS A 67 10.23 -7.80 -7.78
CA LYS A 67 11.00 -9.02 -7.99
C LYS A 67 10.38 -10.20 -7.23
N TYR A 68 10.34 -11.35 -7.89
CA TYR A 68 9.74 -12.59 -7.40
C TYR A 68 10.73 -13.42 -6.59
N TRP A 69 10.18 -14.18 -5.64
CA TRP A 69 10.90 -15.18 -4.88
C TRP A 69 11.36 -16.29 -5.82
N VAL A 70 12.63 -16.65 -5.71
CA VAL A 70 13.25 -17.75 -6.46
C VAL A 70 14.22 -18.49 -5.56
N ARG A 71 14.35 -19.80 -5.79
CA ARG A 71 15.31 -20.65 -5.10
C ARG A 71 16.67 -20.52 -5.78
N THR A 72 17.60 -19.84 -5.12
CA THR A 72 18.91 -19.51 -5.70
C THR A 72 20.03 -20.30 -5.03
N LYS A 73 20.87 -20.90 -5.86
CA LYS A 73 22.16 -21.43 -5.44
C LYS A 73 23.18 -20.28 -5.38
N ASN A 74 23.28 -19.62 -4.23
CA ASN A 74 24.21 -18.50 -4.06
C ASN A 74 25.49 -18.98 -3.36
N LEU A 75 26.60 -19.03 -4.10
CA LEU A 75 27.92 -19.48 -3.65
C LEU A 75 28.66 -18.44 -2.80
N SER A 76 28.19 -17.19 -2.79
CA SER A 76 28.83 -16.06 -2.12
C SER A 76 28.43 -15.93 -0.64
N ILE A 77 27.28 -16.48 -0.25
CA ILE A 77 26.81 -16.55 1.13
C ILE A 77 27.45 -17.78 1.79
N ARG A 78 28.78 -17.77 1.92
CA ARG A 78 29.53 -18.91 2.51
C ARG A 78 29.30 -18.98 4.02
N GLY A 79 28.69 -20.08 4.45
CA GLY A 79 28.97 -20.70 5.75
C GLY A 79 30.15 -21.67 5.62
N ASN A 80 29.91 -22.82 4.96
CA ASN A 80 30.88 -23.90 4.72
C ASN A 80 31.05 -24.17 3.20
N PRO A 81 32.26 -24.13 2.62
CA PRO A 81 32.50 -24.37 1.19
C PRO A 81 32.11 -25.76 0.67
N LEU A 82 31.94 -26.74 1.56
CA LEU A 82 31.58 -28.12 1.21
C LEU A 82 30.05 -28.34 1.19
N GLU A 83 29.26 -27.36 1.63
CA GLU A 83 27.81 -27.47 1.73
C GLU A 83 27.13 -26.62 0.64
N GLN A 84 26.20 -27.24 -0.10
CA GLN A 84 25.41 -26.56 -1.13
C GLN A 84 24.10 -26.08 -0.51
N TYR A 85 24.07 -24.81 -0.09
CA TYR A 85 22.86 -24.19 0.42
C TYR A 85 22.06 -23.52 -0.70
N PHE A 86 20.75 -23.76 -0.69
CA PHE A 86 19.78 -23.09 -1.55
C PHE A 86 19.00 -22.07 -0.74
N TRP A 87 19.15 -20.81 -1.10
CA TRP A 87 18.54 -19.65 -0.44
C TRP A 87 17.26 -19.25 -1.17
N ILE A 88 16.35 -18.60 -0.46
CA ILE A 88 15.24 -17.89 -1.09
C ILE A 88 15.62 -16.42 -1.26
N THR A 89 15.64 -15.96 -2.51
CA THR A 89 15.95 -14.57 -2.86
C THR A 89 14.80 -13.94 -3.62
N ALA A 90 14.58 -12.63 -3.46
CA ALA A 90 13.61 -11.86 -4.27
C ALA A 90 14.32 -11.15 -5.41
N THR A 91 14.81 -11.93 -6.38
CA THR A 91 15.68 -11.47 -7.46
C THR A 91 15.15 -11.75 -8.86
N ALA A 92 14.14 -12.62 -9.01
CA ALA A 92 13.58 -12.96 -10.32
C ALA A 92 12.77 -11.78 -10.90
N ASN A 93 12.99 -11.46 -12.16
CA ASN A 93 12.35 -10.32 -12.83
C ASN A 93 10.96 -10.64 -13.40
N LYS A 94 10.60 -11.92 -13.50
CA LYS A 94 9.32 -12.40 -14.04
C LYS A 94 8.91 -13.68 -13.32
N GLU A 95 7.62 -14.00 -13.43
CA GLU A 95 7.06 -15.29 -13.06
C GLU A 95 7.63 -16.44 -13.92
N GLU A 96 7.66 -17.62 -13.33
CA GLU A 96 8.09 -18.87 -13.96
C GLU A 96 7.28 -20.02 -13.35
N GLU A 97 6.34 -20.55 -14.14
CA GLU A 97 5.38 -21.56 -13.72
C GLU A 97 5.82 -22.98 -14.13
N ASP A 98 6.83 -23.14 -14.98
CA ASP A 98 7.35 -24.46 -15.32
C ASP A 98 7.98 -25.11 -14.08
N GLN A 99 7.31 -26.14 -13.56
CA GLN A 99 7.72 -26.85 -12.35
C GLN A 99 8.96 -27.74 -12.57
N SER A 100 9.44 -27.87 -13.81
CA SER A 100 10.71 -28.57 -14.10
C SER A 100 11.92 -27.63 -14.06
N GLU A 101 11.71 -26.32 -14.22
CA GLU A 101 12.78 -25.32 -14.26
C GLU A 101 13.30 -24.94 -12.87
N GLU A 102 14.62 -24.89 -12.69
CA GLU A 102 15.23 -24.49 -11.40
C GLU A 102 14.88 -23.05 -11.02
N SER A 103 14.57 -22.20 -12.01
CA SER A 103 14.11 -20.82 -11.81
C SER A 103 12.62 -20.69 -11.46
N CYS A 104 11.92 -21.80 -11.26
CA CYS A 104 10.52 -21.80 -10.84
C CYS A 104 10.27 -20.86 -9.67
N THR A 105 9.21 -20.07 -9.76
CA THR A 105 8.83 -19.06 -8.75
C THR A 105 7.54 -19.43 -8.03
N LEU A 106 7.08 -20.68 -8.19
CA LEU A 106 5.87 -21.18 -7.56
C LEU A 106 6.15 -21.68 -6.14
N PHE A 107 5.29 -21.25 -5.22
CA PHE A 107 5.28 -21.70 -3.83
C PHE A 107 3.90 -22.21 -3.43
N LYS A 108 3.85 -22.98 -2.34
CA LYS A 108 2.60 -23.46 -1.74
C LYS A 108 2.60 -23.21 -0.24
N PHE A 109 1.57 -22.50 0.22
CA PHE A 109 1.28 -22.34 1.65
C PHE A 109 0.53 -23.57 2.17
N ILE A 110 1.02 -24.14 3.27
CA ILE A 110 0.47 -25.32 3.91
C ILE A 110 0.09 -24.95 5.34
N CYS A 111 -1.21 -24.92 5.63
CA CYS A 111 -1.73 -24.55 6.94
C CYS A 111 -1.23 -25.50 8.03
N VAL A 112 -0.72 -24.94 9.13
CA VAL A 112 -0.35 -25.68 10.36
C VAL A 112 -1.41 -25.45 11.43
N ASP A 113 -1.72 -24.19 11.73
CA ASP A 113 -2.77 -23.79 12.68
C ASP A 113 -3.55 -22.61 12.09
N PRO A 114 -4.83 -22.80 11.70
CA PRO A 114 -5.63 -21.74 11.11
C PRO A 114 -6.02 -20.65 12.10
N VAL A 115 -6.07 -20.94 13.41
CA VAL A 115 -6.42 -19.95 14.45
C VAL A 115 -5.27 -18.99 14.67
N LYS A 116 -4.05 -19.50 14.64
CA LYS A 116 -2.83 -18.69 14.76
C LYS A 116 -2.28 -18.20 13.42
N THR A 117 -3.01 -18.48 12.32
CA THR A 117 -2.59 -18.21 10.94
C THR A 117 -1.16 -18.69 10.63
N THR A 118 -0.76 -19.83 11.18
CA THR A 118 0.58 -20.39 10.98
C THR A 118 0.63 -21.36 9.80
N VAL A 119 1.73 -21.30 9.06
CA VAL A 119 1.91 -21.99 7.79
C VAL A 119 3.32 -22.53 7.64
N ARG A 120 3.46 -23.56 6.82
CA ARG A 120 4.70 -23.92 6.14
C ARG A 120 4.65 -23.42 4.71
N ILE A 121 5.80 -23.06 4.16
CA ILE A 121 5.91 -22.64 2.76
C ILE A 121 6.78 -23.65 2.04
N LYS A 122 6.30 -24.18 0.92
CA LYS A 122 6.99 -25.18 0.12
C LYS A 122 7.31 -24.60 -1.26
N HIS A 123 8.57 -24.68 -1.69
CA HIS A 123 8.96 -24.40 -3.06
C HIS A 123 8.50 -25.54 -3.97
N VAL A 124 7.76 -25.24 -5.03
CA VAL A 124 7.05 -26.26 -5.82
C VAL A 124 8.02 -27.16 -6.58
N GLN A 125 8.94 -26.59 -7.37
CA GLN A 125 9.84 -27.38 -8.21
C GLN A 125 10.74 -28.33 -7.40
N SER A 126 11.37 -27.84 -6.33
CA SER A 126 12.29 -28.66 -5.55
C SER A 126 11.59 -29.53 -4.50
N GLY A 127 10.32 -29.24 -4.21
CA GLY A 127 9.58 -29.84 -3.12
C GLY A 127 10.13 -29.54 -1.71
N CYS A 128 11.05 -28.58 -1.57
CA CYS A 128 11.67 -28.26 -0.30
C CYS A 128 10.82 -27.28 0.52
N TYR A 129 10.80 -27.47 1.83
CA TYR A 129 10.22 -26.52 2.76
C TYR A 129 11.19 -25.37 3.02
N LEU A 130 10.62 -24.17 3.14
CA LEU A 130 11.35 -22.99 3.57
C LEU A 130 11.60 -23.11 5.07
N CYS A 131 12.86 -22.97 5.46
CA CYS A 131 13.31 -23.10 6.84
C CYS A 131 14.28 -21.97 7.19
N LEU A 132 14.11 -21.41 8.39
CA LEU A 132 15.01 -20.42 8.96
C LEU A 132 16.29 -21.09 9.43
N TRP A 133 17.43 -20.63 8.94
CA TRP A 133 18.71 -21.24 9.27
C TRP A 133 19.75 -20.25 9.75
N GLN A 134 20.39 -20.62 10.86
CA GLN A 134 21.48 -19.83 11.44
C GLN A 134 22.81 -20.29 10.83
N ILE A 135 23.45 -19.41 10.07
CA ILE A 135 24.83 -19.61 9.61
C ILE A 135 25.77 -19.12 10.70
N SER A 136 26.96 -19.73 10.80
CA SER A 136 28.07 -19.28 11.64
C SER A 136 28.59 -17.88 11.29
N ASN A 137 28.28 -17.38 10.08
CA ASN A 137 28.69 -16.05 9.63
C ASN A 137 27.78 -14.96 10.27
N PRO A 138 28.33 -14.07 11.10
CA PRO A 138 27.56 -13.01 11.77
C PRO A 138 26.99 -11.96 10.81
N ALA A 139 27.39 -11.92 9.54
CA ALA A 139 26.78 -11.06 8.51
C ALA A 139 25.43 -11.61 8.00
N PHE A 140 25.15 -12.90 8.19
CA PHE A 140 23.93 -13.56 7.70
C PHE A 140 23.18 -14.30 8.82
N PRO A 141 22.82 -13.64 9.94
CA PRO A 141 22.04 -14.29 10.97
C PRO A 141 20.64 -14.58 10.41
N ARG A 142 20.30 -15.87 10.32
CA ARG A 142 18.92 -16.37 10.11
C ARG A 142 18.30 -16.02 8.75
N CYS A 143 18.90 -16.52 7.69
CA CYS A 143 18.35 -16.46 6.34
C CYS A 143 17.38 -17.62 6.05
N VAL A 144 16.52 -17.46 5.04
CA VAL A 144 15.58 -18.50 4.61
C VAL A 144 16.21 -19.42 3.57
N MET A 145 16.19 -20.73 3.84
CA MET A 145 16.69 -21.77 2.93
C MET A 145 15.58 -22.71 2.48
N ALA A 146 15.81 -23.39 1.35
CA ALA A 146 14.95 -24.45 0.83
C ALA A 146 15.78 -25.69 0.43
N ASN A 147 16.33 -26.38 1.45
CA ASN A 147 17.21 -27.54 1.28
C ASN A 147 16.54 -28.89 1.53
N TYR A 148 15.50 -28.93 2.37
CA TYR A 148 14.96 -30.18 2.88
C TYR A 148 13.51 -30.37 2.45
N THR A 149 13.19 -31.58 1.99
CA THR A 149 11.82 -32.01 1.64
C THR A 149 11.02 -32.50 2.85
N LEU A 150 11.65 -32.56 4.02
CA LEU A 150 11.03 -32.91 5.29
C LEU A 150 10.81 -31.65 6.13
N CYS A 151 9.77 -31.65 6.95
CA CYS A 151 9.50 -30.57 7.90
C CYS A 151 10.57 -30.52 8.98
N ASP A 152 10.84 -29.32 9.49
CA ASP A 152 11.82 -29.11 10.55
C ASP A 152 11.26 -29.52 11.93
N SER A 153 12.04 -30.24 12.71
CA SER A 153 11.62 -30.70 14.05
C SER A 153 11.66 -29.60 15.10
N ASN A 154 12.40 -28.51 14.87
CA ASN A 154 12.52 -27.36 15.77
C ASN A 154 11.54 -26.23 15.42
N SER A 155 10.60 -26.46 14.49
CA SER A 155 9.62 -25.48 14.02
C SER A 155 10.22 -24.24 13.34
N CYS A 156 11.46 -24.34 12.84
CA CYS A 156 12.11 -23.27 12.06
C CYS A 156 11.51 -23.11 10.65
N ASP A 157 10.63 -24.02 10.25
CA ASP A 157 9.87 -24.02 8.98
C ASP A 157 8.45 -23.45 9.11
N ILE A 158 8.07 -22.99 10.32
CA ILE A 158 6.74 -22.44 10.61
C ILE A 158 6.80 -20.91 10.65
N PHE A 159 5.93 -20.28 9.86
CA PHE A 159 5.75 -18.84 9.79
C PHE A 159 4.32 -18.46 10.19
N THR A 160 4.16 -17.29 10.79
CA THR A 160 2.83 -16.69 11.00
C THR A 160 2.54 -15.69 9.89
N ILE A 161 1.38 -15.82 9.23
CA ILE A 161 0.91 -14.84 8.25
C ILE A 161 0.19 -13.72 8.97
N ILE A 162 0.62 -12.49 8.71
CA ILE A 162 -0.05 -11.27 9.14
C ILE A 162 -0.54 -10.54 7.89
N ASP A 163 -1.83 -10.22 7.87
CA ASP A 163 -2.43 -9.39 6.83
C ASP A 163 -1.90 -7.95 6.93
N TRP A 164 -1.31 -7.45 5.84
CA TRP A 164 -0.70 -6.11 5.79
C TRP A 164 -1.72 -4.99 5.64
N GLU A 165 -2.80 -5.20 4.89
CA GLU A 165 -3.76 -4.14 4.53
C GLU A 165 -4.38 -3.41 5.73
N PRO A 166 -4.73 -4.10 6.84
CA PRO A 166 -5.30 -3.46 8.00
C PRO A 166 -4.24 -2.98 9.01
N LEU A 167 -2.94 -3.13 8.73
CA LEU A 167 -1.89 -2.59 9.59
C LEU A 167 -1.88 -1.06 9.49
N LEU A 168 -2.06 -0.41 10.63
CA LEU A 168 -1.93 1.03 10.75
C LEU A 168 -0.45 1.43 10.60
N ILE A 169 -0.14 2.30 9.64
CA ILE A 169 1.22 2.82 9.44
C ILE A 169 1.26 4.22 10.04
N LEU A 170 1.82 4.33 11.24
CA LEU A 170 2.07 5.61 11.89
C LEU A 170 3.52 6.04 11.71
N PRO A 171 3.83 7.35 11.68
CA PRO A 171 5.20 7.82 11.75
C PRO A 171 5.90 7.22 12.97
N ARG A 172 7.14 6.75 12.79
CA ARG A 172 7.91 6.13 13.87
C ARG A 172 8.11 7.05 15.07
N TYR A 173 8.30 8.35 14.82
CA TYR A 173 8.42 9.36 15.87
C TYR A 173 7.32 10.41 15.72
N VAL A 174 6.61 10.69 16.80
CA VAL A 174 5.49 11.64 16.85
C VAL A 174 5.57 12.52 18.10
N ALA A 175 4.86 13.65 18.05
CA ALA A 175 4.52 14.47 19.20
C ALA A 175 3.00 14.62 19.25
N PHE A 176 2.42 14.57 20.45
CA PHE A 176 0.98 14.73 20.62
C PHE A 176 0.68 16.15 21.09
N LYS A 177 -0.21 16.87 20.41
CA LYS A 177 -0.62 18.23 20.78
C LYS A 177 -2.05 18.20 21.33
N GLY A 178 -2.25 18.83 22.48
CA GLY A 178 -3.53 18.91 23.15
C GLY A 178 -4.39 20.03 22.59
N HIS A 179 -5.68 20.04 22.98
CA HIS A 179 -6.61 21.12 22.67
C HIS A 179 -6.24 22.45 23.34
N ASN A 180 -5.37 22.40 24.36
CA ASN A 180 -4.82 23.55 25.07
C ASN A 180 -3.55 24.11 24.39
N ASP A 181 -3.31 23.75 23.13
CA ASP A 181 -2.13 24.10 22.34
C ASP A 181 -0.77 23.65 22.89
N SER A 182 -0.73 22.89 23.98
CA SER A 182 0.49 22.34 24.55
C SER A 182 0.77 20.95 24.01
N TYR A 183 2.03 20.59 23.86
CA TYR A 183 2.52 19.24 23.61
C TYR A 183 2.47 18.38 24.87
N LEU A 184 2.11 17.11 24.68
CA LEU A 184 2.18 16.07 25.69
C LEU A 184 3.65 15.75 25.95
N CYS A 185 4.07 15.87 27.19
CA CYS A 185 5.43 15.62 27.61
C CYS A 185 5.47 14.78 28.89
N LEU A 186 6.61 14.14 29.12
CA LEU A 186 6.86 13.40 30.35
C LEU A 186 7.22 14.36 31.48
N ARG A 187 6.56 14.23 32.63
CA ARG A 187 6.81 15.00 33.85
C ARG A 187 6.89 14.08 35.07
N GLN A 188 7.72 14.45 36.04
CA GLN A 188 7.79 13.80 37.35
C GLN A 188 6.90 14.56 38.31
N ILE A 189 5.84 13.92 38.81
CA ILE A 189 4.93 14.50 39.79
C ILE A 189 4.88 13.54 40.98
N GLU A 190 5.18 14.03 42.17
CA GLU A 190 5.20 13.23 43.41
C GLU A 190 6.04 11.94 43.30
N GLY A 191 7.15 12.00 42.55
CA GLY A 191 8.05 10.86 42.34
C GLY A 191 7.59 9.83 41.30
N HIS A 192 6.47 10.10 40.60
CA HIS A 192 5.92 9.23 39.58
C HIS A 192 5.96 9.86 38.17
N PRO A 193 6.24 9.07 37.12
CA PRO A 193 6.25 9.54 35.73
C PRO A 193 4.82 9.64 35.16
N TYR A 194 4.40 10.86 34.83
CA TYR A 194 3.11 11.18 34.20
C TYR A 194 3.28 11.84 32.84
N THR A 195 2.31 11.64 31.95
CA THR A 195 2.20 12.41 30.70
C THR A 195 1.25 13.59 30.88
N GLN A 196 1.67 14.79 30.47
CA GLN A 196 0.89 16.02 30.64
C GLN A 196 1.04 16.94 29.43
N PHE A 197 -0.04 17.57 28.98
CA PHE A 197 0.00 18.62 27.97
C PHE A 197 0.46 19.93 28.62
N ALA A 198 1.77 20.18 28.68
CA ALA A 198 2.35 21.20 29.55
C ALA A 198 3.45 22.08 28.94
N THR A 199 3.88 21.82 27.71
CA THR A 199 4.92 22.63 27.03
C THR A 199 4.46 23.02 25.64
N ASP A 200 4.77 24.22 25.17
CA ASP A 200 4.55 24.66 23.79
C ASP A 200 5.80 24.48 22.91
N ASP A 201 6.93 24.08 23.49
CA ASP A 201 8.17 23.77 22.79
C ASP A 201 8.22 22.31 22.33
N ILE A 202 8.13 22.10 21.01
CA ILE A 202 8.29 20.78 20.38
C ILE A 202 9.72 20.22 20.50
N GLY A 203 10.71 21.08 20.77
CA GLY A 203 12.10 20.71 20.96
C GLY A 203 12.41 20.13 22.35
N ASP A 204 11.47 20.18 23.30
CA ASP A 204 11.61 19.55 24.61
C ASP A 204 11.86 18.04 24.44
N SER A 205 12.97 17.56 25.00
CA SER A 205 13.41 16.16 24.89
C SER A 205 12.41 15.14 25.45
N THR A 206 11.43 15.60 26.22
CA THR A 206 10.38 14.78 26.84
C THR A 206 9.08 14.71 26.03
N VAL A 207 8.97 15.43 24.90
CA VAL A 207 7.80 15.45 24.01
C VAL A 207 7.81 14.31 23.00
N ALA A 208 8.99 14.00 22.44
CA ALA A 208 9.11 13.02 21.38
C ALA A 208 8.71 11.61 21.86
N CYS A 209 7.87 10.94 21.07
CA CYS A 209 7.38 9.60 21.32
C CYS A 209 7.68 8.70 20.13
N GLU A 210 8.17 7.49 20.39
CA GLU A 210 8.33 6.44 19.40
C GLU A 210 7.10 5.52 19.38
N ILE A 211 6.60 5.23 18.18
CA ILE A 211 5.44 4.40 17.91
C ILE A 211 5.87 3.00 17.53
N PHE A 212 5.22 2.00 18.14
CA PHE A 212 5.42 0.59 17.87
C PHE A 212 4.07 -0.04 17.53
N VAL A 213 3.89 -0.38 16.25
CA VAL A 213 2.72 -1.11 15.78
C VAL A 213 2.95 -2.61 15.98
N THR A 214 2.03 -3.27 16.65
CA THR A 214 2.06 -4.72 16.86
C THR A 214 1.29 -5.47 15.76
N ASP A 215 1.54 -6.77 15.64
CA ASP A 215 0.93 -7.67 14.66
C ASP A 215 -0.59 -7.84 14.86
N ASP A 216 -1.09 -7.63 16.07
CA ASP A 216 -2.50 -7.58 16.43
C ASP A 216 -3.17 -6.21 16.16
N ARG A 217 -2.52 -5.33 15.37
CA ARG A 217 -2.98 -3.97 14.99
C ARG A 217 -3.06 -2.97 16.14
N ASN A 218 -2.56 -3.33 17.33
CA ASN A 218 -2.46 -2.38 18.43
C ASN A 218 -1.21 -1.49 18.31
N VAL A 219 -1.22 -0.40 19.06
CA VAL A 219 -0.12 0.55 19.12
C VAL A 219 0.43 0.63 20.54
N ARG A 220 1.76 0.64 20.66
CA ARG A 220 2.48 0.97 21.88
C ARG A 220 3.28 2.24 21.68
N ILE A 221 3.32 3.08 22.70
CA ILE A 221 3.96 4.40 22.65
C ILE A 221 5.05 4.45 23.71
N ASN A 222 6.26 4.85 23.30
CA ASN A 222 7.41 5.00 24.18
C ASN A 222 7.95 6.44 24.09
N PRO A 223 7.91 7.25 25.17
CA PRO A 223 8.63 8.51 25.19
C PRO A 223 10.11 8.25 24.93
N THR A 224 10.73 8.98 24.01
CA THR A 224 12.16 8.78 23.67
C THR A 224 13.09 9.08 24.85
N SER A 225 12.63 9.93 25.78
CA SER A 225 13.27 10.20 27.07
C SER A 225 13.16 9.05 28.09
N SER A 226 12.48 7.96 27.75
CA SER A 226 12.30 6.79 28.61
C SER A 226 12.60 5.47 27.90
N ASN A 227 12.83 4.45 28.71
CA ASN A 227 12.88 3.05 28.25
C ASN A 227 11.55 2.32 28.54
N LYS A 228 10.49 3.05 28.90
CA LYS A 228 9.21 2.53 29.38
C LYS A 228 8.07 2.94 28.44
N PHE A 229 7.09 2.05 28.27
CA PHE A 229 5.92 2.33 27.46
C PHE A 229 4.80 2.99 28.28
N TRP A 230 3.92 3.70 27.59
CA TRP A 230 2.68 4.20 28.18
C TRP A 230 1.81 3.04 28.65
N ARG A 231 1.24 3.20 29.84
CA ARG A 231 0.33 2.24 30.45
C ARG A 231 -0.77 2.96 31.21
N ALA A 232 -2.01 2.51 31.02
CA ALA A 232 -3.13 2.93 31.85
C ALA A 232 -2.98 2.31 33.26
N THR A 233 -2.90 3.15 34.29
CA THR A 233 -2.84 2.69 35.69
C THR A 233 -4.07 3.18 36.43
N ARG A 234 -4.79 2.27 37.11
CA ARG A 234 -5.88 2.65 38.02
C ARG A 234 -5.27 3.07 39.36
N LEU A 235 -5.27 4.37 39.63
CA LEU A 235 -5.09 4.87 40.99
C LEU A 235 -6.47 4.93 41.65
N GLY A 236 -6.57 4.54 42.93
CA GLY A 236 -7.82 4.24 43.66
C GLY A 236 -8.85 5.37 43.81
N PHE A 237 -8.76 6.47 43.06
CA PHE A 237 -9.62 7.65 43.13
C PHE A 237 -10.44 7.91 41.85
N GLY A 238 -10.69 6.88 41.02
CA GLY A 238 -11.60 6.99 39.86
C GLY A 238 -11.06 7.77 38.65
N ARG A 239 -9.82 8.28 38.71
CA ARG A 239 -9.08 8.79 37.53
C ARG A 239 -8.15 7.71 37.00
N ILE A 240 -8.11 7.52 35.68
CA ILE A 240 -7.17 6.62 35.00
C ILE A 240 -6.09 7.48 34.32
N PRO A 241 -5.03 7.92 35.01
CA PRO A 241 -3.92 8.60 34.36
C PRO A 241 -3.14 7.62 33.46
N MET A 242 -2.63 8.12 32.34
CA MET A 242 -1.55 7.44 31.63
C MET A 242 -0.25 7.66 32.40
N THR A 243 0.41 6.56 32.75
CA THR A 243 1.67 6.53 33.50
C THR A 243 2.68 5.68 32.75
N LEU A 244 3.97 5.75 33.11
CA LEU A 244 4.97 4.85 32.53
C LEU A 244 5.14 3.58 33.36
N ALA A 245 5.04 2.43 32.70
CA ALA A 245 5.40 1.15 33.31
C ALA A 245 6.59 0.50 32.59
N ALA A 246 7.48 -0.11 33.37
CA ALA A 246 8.56 -0.91 32.80
C ALA A 246 7.96 -2.17 32.16
N THR A 247 7.85 -2.18 30.84
CA THR A 247 7.74 -3.42 30.07
C THR A 247 9.08 -3.64 29.38
N PRO A 248 9.68 -4.84 29.46
CA PRO A 248 11.02 -5.07 28.94
C PRO A 248 11.10 -4.81 27.42
N ARG A 249 12.24 -4.26 26.98
CA ARG A 249 12.59 -4.08 25.56
C ARG A 249 13.03 -5.38 24.86
N THR A 250 12.97 -6.53 25.53
CA THR A 250 13.49 -7.82 25.03
C THR A 250 12.38 -8.82 24.65
N PRO A 251 12.67 -9.76 23.73
CA PRO A 251 11.65 -10.60 23.08
C PRO A 251 11.12 -11.76 23.95
N SER A 252 11.57 -11.87 25.21
CA SER A 252 11.50 -13.12 25.96
C SER A 252 10.42 -13.19 27.05
N VAL A 253 9.42 -12.31 27.05
CA VAL A 253 8.24 -12.45 27.94
C VAL A 253 6.96 -12.30 27.12
N PRO A 254 6.05 -13.29 27.14
CA PRO A 254 4.81 -13.27 26.36
C PRO A 254 3.67 -12.45 26.98
N SER A 255 3.91 -11.57 27.95
CA SER A 255 2.84 -10.78 28.57
C SER A 255 3.04 -9.28 28.34
N VAL A 256 2.78 -8.85 27.09
CA VAL A 256 2.28 -7.48 26.89
C VAL A 256 1.01 -7.36 27.71
N THR A 257 1.00 -6.47 28.71
CA THR A 257 -0.18 -6.27 29.55
C THR A 257 -1.22 -5.52 28.73
N LYS A 258 -2.48 -5.96 28.72
CA LYS A 258 -3.57 -5.34 27.93
C LYS A 258 -3.67 -3.83 28.14
N GLU A 259 -3.26 -3.33 29.31
CA GLU A 259 -3.29 -1.91 29.68
C GLU A 259 -2.21 -1.04 28.98
N ALA A 260 -1.30 -1.65 28.21
CA ALA A 260 -0.29 -0.95 27.40
C ALA A 260 -0.59 -1.00 25.89
N GLN A 261 -1.68 -1.68 25.49
CA GLN A 261 -2.15 -1.72 24.10
C GLN A 261 -3.15 -0.59 23.88
N LEU A 262 -2.87 0.24 22.86
CA LEU A 262 -3.75 1.32 22.44
C LEU A 262 -4.34 0.99 21.07
N THR A 263 -5.66 1.11 20.94
CA THR A 263 -6.33 1.09 19.65
C THR A 263 -6.40 2.52 19.14
N VAL A 264 -6.04 2.73 17.87
CA VAL A 264 -6.14 4.03 17.22
C VAL A 264 -7.34 3.99 16.31
N GLU A 265 -8.29 4.89 16.57
CA GLU A 265 -9.49 5.06 15.77
C GLU A 265 -9.49 6.46 15.14
N GLU A 266 -10.11 6.59 13.98
CA GLU A 266 -10.37 7.91 13.40
C GLU A 266 -11.27 8.69 14.38
N PRO A 267 -10.98 9.97 14.72
CA PRO A 267 -11.73 10.73 15.72
C PRO A 267 -13.11 11.20 15.23
N VAL A 268 -13.76 10.42 14.37
CA VAL A 268 -15.05 10.70 13.74
C VAL A 268 -16.11 9.85 14.40
N LEU A 269 -17.07 10.51 15.05
CA LEU A 269 -18.24 9.88 15.68
C LEU A 269 -19.25 9.42 14.62
N THR A 270 -19.52 10.25 13.62
CA THR A 270 -20.40 9.90 12.48
C THR A 270 -19.91 10.58 11.21
N ARG A 271 -19.97 9.87 10.09
CA ARG A 271 -19.68 10.40 8.75
C ARG A 271 -20.93 10.34 7.88
N ASN A 272 -21.23 11.43 7.19
CA ASN A 272 -22.32 11.51 6.22
C ASN A 272 -21.76 11.94 4.85
N ILE A 273 -21.98 11.10 3.84
CA ILE A 273 -21.60 11.37 2.44
C ILE A 273 -22.87 11.73 1.67
N TYR A 274 -22.87 12.89 1.02
CA TYR A 274 -24.05 13.38 0.31
C TYR A 274 -23.66 14.27 -0.88
N ASN A 275 -24.64 14.62 -1.71
CA ASN A 275 -24.47 15.50 -2.87
C ASN A 275 -23.37 15.01 -3.84
N VAL A 276 -23.44 13.73 -4.20
CA VAL A 276 -22.56 13.15 -5.22
C VAL A 276 -22.90 13.76 -6.58
N LYS A 277 -21.91 14.36 -7.24
CA LYS A 277 -22.03 14.94 -8.58
C LYS A 277 -21.14 14.15 -9.53
N TYR A 278 -21.73 13.54 -10.54
CA TYR A 278 -21.02 12.80 -11.58
C TYR A 278 -20.63 13.73 -12.72
N ASP A 279 -19.42 13.55 -13.23
CA ASP A 279 -18.88 14.26 -14.38
C ASP A 279 -18.85 13.31 -15.57
N LEU A 280 -19.96 13.26 -16.31
CA LEU A 280 -20.12 12.36 -17.45
C LEU A 280 -19.25 12.79 -18.65
N ASP A 281 -18.91 14.07 -18.75
CA ASP A 281 -18.14 14.61 -19.87
C ASP A 281 -16.66 14.20 -19.78
N ASN A 282 -16.17 13.92 -18.58
CA ASN A 282 -14.80 13.45 -18.32
C ASN A 282 -14.73 11.95 -17.96
N SER A 283 -15.69 11.14 -18.40
CA SER A 283 -15.68 9.70 -18.13
C SER A 283 -14.58 8.96 -18.91
N ARG A 284 -13.84 8.05 -18.25
CA ARG A 284 -12.81 7.21 -18.87
C ARG A 284 -13.45 5.95 -19.45
N ILE A 285 -13.30 5.73 -20.74
CA ILE A 285 -13.77 4.53 -21.45
C ILE A 285 -12.57 3.65 -21.80
N TYR A 286 -12.63 2.35 -21.51
CA TYR A 286 -11.54 1.40 -21.74
C TYR A 286 -12.06 -0.03 -21.89
N ASP A 287 -11.15 -0.99 -22.18
CA ASP A 287 -11.47 -2.40 -22.45
C ASP A 287 -12.49 -2.57 -23.59
N GLU A 288 -12.33 -1.77 -24.65
CA GLU A 288 -13.18 -1.82 -25.84
C GLU A 288 -13.03 -3.17 -26.54
N THR A 289 -14.15 -3.88 -26.67
CA THR A 289 -14.21 -5.16 -27.38
C THR A 289 -15.37 -5.19 -28.35
N ASP A 290 -15.05 -5.35 -29.63
CA ASP A 290 -16.03 -5.54 -30.67
C ASP A 290 -16.57 -6.97 -30.65
N LEU A 291 -17.89 -7.09 -30.58
CA LEU A 291 -18.63 -8.33 -30.75
C LEU A 291 -19.30 -8.31 -32.13
N PRO A 292 -18.65 -8.86 -33.17
CA PRO A 292 -19.25 -8.96 -34.49
C PRO A 292 -20.36 -10.03 -34.47
N VAL A 293 -21.59 -9.60 -34.71
CA VAL A 293 -22.76 -10.48 -34.88
C VAL A 293 -23.16 -10.45 -36.35
N ALA A 294 -22.92 -11.55 -37.07
CA ALA A 294 -23.37 -11.71 -38.45
C ALA A 294 -24.59 -12.64 -38.51
N LYS A 295 -25.72 -12.15 -39.05
CA LYS A 295 -26.91 -12.96 -39.32
C LYS A 295 -27.25 -12.91 -40.80
N ASN A 296 -27.43 -14.09 -41.40
CA ASN A 296 -27.87 -14.24 -42.78
C ASN A 296 -29.37 -14.50 -42.82
N TYR A 297 -30.10 -13.78 -43.66
CA TYR A 297 -31.53 -14.00 -43.86
C TYR A 297 -31.88 -14.00 -45.35
N SER A 298 -32.69 -14.95 -45.78
CA SER A 298 -33.16 -15.06 -47.16
C SER A 298 -34.67 -14.92 -47.20
N ASN A 299 -35.18 -13.99 -48.00
CA ASN A 299 -36.61 -13.86 -48.26
C ASN A 299 -36.94 -14.48 -49.62
N TYR A 300 -37.66 -15.61 -49.60
CA TYR A 300 -38.12 -16.32 -50.80
C TYR A 300 -39.56 -15.99 -51.19
N THR A 301 -40.18 -15.01 -50.52
CA THR A 301 -41.54 -14.56 -50.82
C THR A 301 -41.53 -13.44 -51.86
N GLN A 302 -42.70 -13.17 -52.44
CA GLN A 302 -42.89 -12.10 -53.43
C GLN A 302 -43.13 -10.72 -52.80
N GLU A 303 -43.16 -10.63 -51.47
CA GLU A 303 -43.34 -9.38 -50.72
C GLU A 303 -42.16 -9.13 -49.76
N SER A 304 -41.95 -7.88 -49.36
CA SER A 304 -40.89 -7.54 -48.41
C SER A 304 -41.23 -8.03 -47.01
N THR A 305 -40.28 -8.63 -46.31
CA THR A 305 -40.44 -9.07 -44.91
C THR A 305 -39.59 -8.20 -43.99
N THR A 306 -40.11 -7.86 -42.81
CA THR A 306 -39.32 -7.15 -41.79
C THR A 306 -38.69 -8.16 -40.83
N LEU A 307 -37.37 -8.10 -40.67
CA LEU A 307 -36.59 -8.91 -39.75
C LEU A 307 -36.28 -8.12 -38.48
N ASP A 308 -36.68 -8.67 -37.33
CA ASP A 308 -36.32 -8.15 -36.01
C ASP A 308 -35.00 -8.77 -35.55
N VAL A 309 -33.92 -8.02 -35.63
CA VAL A 309 -32.60 -8.44 -35.14
C VAL A 309 -32.46 -8.01 -33.68
N LYS A 310 -32.61 -8.98 -32.77
CA LYS A 310 -32.41 -8.77 -31.34
C LYS A 310 -30.92 -8.87 -30.97
N LEU A 311 -30.45 -7.87 -30.23
CA LEU A 311 -29.17 -7.86 -29.55
C LEU A 311 -29.43 -7.84 -28.04
N SER A 312 -28.88 -8.80 -27.30
CA SER A 312 -28.89 -8.79 -25.84
C SER A 312 -27.51 -8.39 -25.34
N TYR A 313 -27.45 -7.48 -24.38
CA TYR A 313 -26.22 -7.08 -23.72
C TYR A 313 -26.43 -6.98 -22.21
N THR A 314 -25.33 -7.06 -21.47
CA THR A 314 -25.36 -7.08 -20.01
C THR A 314 -24.81 -5.75 -19.50
N ASP A 315 -25.65 -4.94 -18.86
CA ASP A 315 -25.24 -3.73 -18.13
C ASP A 315 -24.86 -4.13 -16.71
N THR A 316 -23.58 -3.95 -16.34
CA THR A 316 -23.08 -4.21 -14.98
C THR A 316 -22.67 -2.90 -14.32
N ARG A 317 -23.36 -2.54 -13.24
CA ARG A 317 -23.09 -1.35 -12.45
C ARG A 317 -22.46 -1.74 -11.13
N THR A 318 -21.31 -1.17 -10.83
CA THR A 318 -20.63 -1.34 -9.55
C THR A 318 -20.64 -0.03 -8.80
N SER A 319 -21.09 -0.07 -7.55
CA SER A 319 -21.09 1.08 -6.63
C SER A 319 -20.34 0.67 -5.36
N VAL A 320 -19.56 1.61 -4.80
CA VAL A 320 -18.79 1.38 -3.58
C VAL A 320 -19.38 2.28 -2.50
N GLU A 321 -20.02 1.67 -1.51
CA GLU A 321 -20.33 2.31 -0.24
C GLU A 321 -19.21 1.99 0.76
N TRP A 322 -19.14 2.70 1.89
CA TRP A 322 -18.01 2.58 2.81
C TRP A 322 -17.84 1.13 3.31
N GLY A 323 -16.81 0.44 2.80
CA GLY A 323 -16.50 -0.95 3.13
C GLY A 323 -17.28 -2.02 2.36
N GLU A 324 -18.25 -1.65 1.51
CA GLU A 324 -19.08 -2.60 0.75
C GLU A 324 -19.16 -2.23 -0.73
N THR A 325 -18.79 -3.18 -1.60
CA THR A 325 -19.01 -3.07 -3.04
C THR A 325 -20.33 -3.75 -3.40
N LYS A 326 -21.24 -2.99 -4.01
CA LYS A 326 -22.52 -3.50 -4.53
C LYS A 326 -22.45 -3.53 -6.05
N THR A 327 -22.61 -4.72 -6.62
CA THR A 327 -22.67 -4.92 -8.07
C THR A 327 -24.09 -5.33 -8.46
N SER A 328 -24.67 -4.62 -9.42
CA SER A 328 -25.97 -4.94 -10.02
C SER A 328 -25.78 -5.21 -11.50
N THR A 329 -26.31 -6.34 -11.97
CA THR A 329 -26.19 -6.77 -13.36
C THR A 329 -27.58 -6.91 -13.96
N THR A 330 -27.85 -6.20 -15.05
CA THR A 330 -29.14 -6.21 -15.76
C THR A 330 -28.91 -6.61 -17.21
N VAL A 331 -29.71 -7.56 -17.72
CA VAL A 331 -29.69 -7.91 -19.15
C VAL A 331 -30.69 -7.02 -19.89
N LEU A 332 -30.21 -6.31 -20.91
CA LEU A 332 -30.99 -5.41 -21.74
C LEU A 332 -31.07 -5.97 -23.17
N GLU A 333 -32.22 -5.80 -23.82
CA GLU A 333 -32.44 -6.22 -25.22
C GLU A 333 -32.75 -5.00 -26.10
N VAL A 334 -32.07 -4.90 -27.24
CA VAL A 334 -32.34 -3.91 -28.30
C VAL A 334 -32.78 -4.64 -29.56
N VAL A 335 -33.86 -4.16 -30.20
CA VAL A 335 -34.40 -4.73 -31.44
C VAL A 335 -34.13 -3.77 -32.60
N HIS A 336 -33.38 -4.24 -33.59
CA HIS A 336 -33.13 -3.51 -34.84
C HIS A 336 -33.98 -4.09 -35.97
N LYS A 337 -34.75 -3.26 -36.66
CA LYS A 337 -35.65 -3.70 -37.74
C LYS A 337 -34.98 -3.54 -39.09
N VAL A 338 -34.88 -4.63 -39.84
CA VAL A 338 -34.27 -4.65 -41.18
C VAL A 338 -35.30 -5.14 -42.19
N VAL A 339 -35.57 -4.35 -43.23
CA VAL A 339 -36.48 -4.75 -44.32
C VAL A 339 -35.70 -5.60 -45.32
N VAL A 340 -36.21 -6.80 -45.61
CA VAL A 340 -35.63 -7.73 -46.59
C VAL A 340 -36.53 -7.78 -47.83
N PRO A 341 -36.08 -7.22 -48.97
CA PRO A 341 -36.86 -7.20 -50.21
C PRO A 341 -37.25 -8.61 -50.73
N PRO A 342 -38.28 -8.72 -51.58
CA PRO A 342 -38.67 -9.97 -52.22
C PRO A 342 -37.52 -10.65 -52.94
N MET A 343 -37.43 -11.98 -52.84
CA MET A 343 -36.44 -12.78 -53.59
C MET A 343 -34.97 -12.36 -53.38
N THR A 344 -34.64 -11.78 -52.22
CA THR A 344 -33.27 -11.35 -51.88
C THR A 344 -32.72 -12.06 -50.65
N LYS A 345 -31.39 -12.12 -50.58
CA LYS A 345 -30.64 -12.52 -49.40
C LYS A 345 -29.92 -11.29 -48.84
N VAL A 346 -30.12 -11.03 -47.56
CA VAL A 346 -29.48 -9.93 -46.83
C VAL A 346 -28.59 -10.51 -45.73
N THR A 347 -27.37 -10.00 -45.65
CA THR A 347 -26.44 -10.28 -44.55
C THR A 347 -26.39 -9.04 -43.66
N VAL A 348 -26.77 -9.19 -42.39
CA VAL A 348 -26.69 -8.11 -41.41
C VAL A 348 -25.41 -8.29 -40.62
N HIS A 349 -24.53 -7.28 -40.68
CA HIS A 349 -23.36 -7.15 -39.82
C HIS A 349 -23.69 -6.14 -38.72
N LEU A 350 -23.83 -6.63 -37.48
CA LEU A 350 -23.94 -5.79 -36.29
C LEU A 350 -22.60 -5.82 -35.55
N ILE A 351 -22.10 -4.65 -35.23
CA ILE A 351 -20.96 -4.49 -34.32
C ILE A 351 -21.54 -3.94 -33.04
N ALA A 352 -21.44 -4.71 -31.96
CA ALA A 352 -21.72 -4.25 -30.62
C ALA A 352 -20.40 -4.07 -29.89
N THR A 353 -20.17 -2.89 -29.36
CA THR A 353 -18.92 -2.56 -28.67
C THR A 353 -19.17 -2.62 -27.17
N ASN A 354 -18.53 -3.59 -26.50
CA ASN A 354 -18.50 -3.64 -25.04
C ASN A 354 -17.39 -2.74 -24.53
N VAL A 355 -17.71 -1.86 -23.58
CA VAL A 355 -16.74 -0.98 -22.93
C VAL A 355 -16.91 -1.01 -21.42
N LYS A 356 -15.83 -0.74 -20.70
CA LYS A 356 -15.89 -0.31 -19.30
C LYS A 356 -15.79 1.22 -19.23
N CYS A 357 -16.51 1.81 -18.30
CA CYS A 357 -16.57 3.25 -18.13
C CYS A 357 -16.42 3.61 -16.65
N ASP A 358 -15.36 4.35 -16.31
CA ASP A 358 -15.17 4.97 -15.01
C ASP A 358 -15.65 6.42 -15.09
N VAL A 359 -16.62 6.79 -14.24
CA VAL A 359 -17.19 8.14 -14.21
C VAL A 359 -16.65 8.90 -13.00
N PRO A 360 -15.88 9.98 -13.20
CA PRO A 360 -15.43 10.82 -12.11
C PRO A 360 -16.61 11.41 -11.34
N PHE A 361 -16.42 11.63 -10.04
CA PHE A 361 -17.43 12.29 -9.24
C PHE A 361 -16.83 13.17 -8.16
N THR A 362 -17.64 14.05 -7.58
CA THR A 362 -17.31 14.79 -6.35
C THR A 362 -18.41 14.55 -5.34
N TYR A 363 -18.07 14.59 -4.05
CA TYR A 363 -19.06 14.40 -2.99
C TYR A 363 -18.76 15.31 -1.79
N MET A 364 -19.79 15.57 -1.00
CA MET A 364 -19.65 16.26 0.28
C MET A 364 -19.51 15.22 1.39
N GLN A 365 -18.44 15.31 2.16
CA GLN A 365 -18.24 14.57 3.40
C GLN A 365 -18.51 15.50 4.58
N ARG A 366 -19.43 15.10 5.47
CA ARG A 366 -19.68 15.76 6.75
C ARG A 366 -19.34 14.81 7.88
N ASP A 367 -18.30 15.12 8.62
CA ASP A 367 -17.86 14.38 9.79
C ASP A 367 -18.29 15.10 11.06
N THR A 368 -18.93 14.38 11.98
CA THR A 368 -19.14 14.85 13.35
C THR A 368 -18.07 14.19 14.21
N LEU A 369 -17.27 15.00 14.88
CA LEU A 369 -16.20 14.55 15.78
C LEU A 369 -16.77 14.28 17.18
N TYR A 370 -16.01 13.58 18.03
CA TYR A 370 -16.44 13.24 19.39
C TYR A 370 -16.70 14.46 20.30
N ASN A 371 -16.12 15.62 19.98
CA ASN A 371 -16.40 16.88 20.68
C ASN A 371 -17.68 17.59 20.19
N GLY A 372 -18.43 16.97 19.27
CA GLY A 372 -19.64 17.53 18.66
C GLY A 372 -19.37 18.48 17.48
N THR A 373 -18.11 18.81 17.18
CA THR A 373 -17.77 19.66 16.03
C THR A 373 -18.06 18.93 14.73
N THR A 374 -18.71 19.64 13.80
CA THR A 374 -18.95 19.12 12.46
C THR A 374 -17.97 19.76 11.46
N VAL A 375 -17.23 18.92 10.74
CA VAL A 375 -16.34 19.34 9.64
C VAL A 375 -16.98 18.90 8.33
N THR A 376 -17.14 19.82 7.38
CA THR A 376 -17.69 19.51 6.06
C THR A 376 -16.67 19.85 4.98
N ASN A 377 -16.34 18.88 4.13
CA ASN A 377 -15.39 19.03 3.03
C ASN A 377 -16.04 18.58 1.72
N GLU A 378 -15.77 19.28 0.63
CA GLU A 378 -15.99 18.76 -0.73
C GLU A 378 -14.75 17.93 -1.10
N LEU A 379 -14.95 16.65 -1.33
CA LEU A 379 -13.89 15.71 -1.66
C LEU A 379 -14.05 15.21 -3.09
N PRO A 380 -12.94 15.11 -3.86
CA PRO A 380 -12.97 14.42 -5.13
C PRO A 380 -13.25 12.94 -4.89
N GLY A 381 -14.25 12.41 -5.58
CA GLY A 381 -14.44 10.98 -5.80
C GLY A 381 -13.51 10.56 -6.93
N ASN A 382 -12.29 10.17 -6.57
CA ASN A 382 -11.25 9.70 -7.49
C ASN A 382 -11.01 10.63 -8.70
N ASN A 383 -10.31 11.74 -8.49
CA ASN A 383 -9.76 12.52 -9.61
C ASN A 383 -8.45 11.87 -10.09
N ASP A 384 -8.54 10.88 -10.98
CA ASP A 384 -7.41 10.13 -11.55
C ASP A 384 -6.70 10.85 -12.72
N ASN A 385 -6.55 12.19 -12.68
CA ASN A 385 -5.53 12.79 -13.55
C ASN A 385 -4.17 12.47 -12.93
N TYR A 386 -3.30 11.82 -13.68
CA TYR A 386 -1.92 11.63 -13.33
C TYR A 386 -1.17 12.96 -13.30
N LEU A 387 -0.24 13.06 -12.36
CA LEU A 387 0.72 14.14 -12.31
C LEU A 387 1.69 13.96 -13.48
N CYS A 388 1.73 14.93 -14.40
CA CYS A 388 2.59 14.89 -15.57
C CYS A 388 3.38 16.19 -15.73
N LEU A 389 4.48 16.10 -16.49
CA LEU A 389 5.33 17.24 -16.81
C LEU A 389 4.70 18.12 -17.90
N ARG A 390 4.58 19.42 -17.63
CA ARG A 390 4.11 20.44 -18.59
C ARG A 390 5.04 21.66 -18.57
N GLN A 391 5.37 22.17 -19.75
CA GLN A 391 6.06 23.45 -19.91
C GLN A 391 5.03 24.57 -19.84
N ILE A 392 5.13 25.44 -18.83
CA ILE A 392 4.22 26.58 -18.63
C ILE A 392 5.08 27.80 -18.36
N GLU A 393 4.92 28.85 -19.17
CA GLU A 393 5.66 30.11 -19.01
C GLU A 393 7.19 29.85 -18.89
N ASP A 394 7.72 29.00 -19.78
CA ASP A 394 9.13 28.56 -19.84
C ASP A 394 9.66 27.80 -18.61
N HIS A 395 8.77 27.28 -17.75
CA HIS A 395 9.14 26.48 -16.59
C HIS A 395 8.54 25.05 -16.60
N PRO A 396 9.29 24.03 -16.11
CA PRO A 396 8.88 22.62 -16.15
C PRO A 396 8.01 22.22 -14.96
N TYR A 397 6.74 22.64 -14.96
CA TYR A 397 5.78 22.35 -13.89
C TYR A 397 5.28 20.90 -13.89
N LEU A 398 5.00 20.38 -12.70
CA LEU A 398 4.22 19.15 -12.52
C LEU A 398 2.75 19.51 -12.34
N GLN A 399 1.87 18.97 -13.19
CA GLN A 399 0.45 19.29 -13.23
C GLN A 399 -0.39 18.03 -13.30
N PHE A 400 -1.49 17.98 -12.55
CA PHE A 400 -2.51 16.93 -12.69
C PHE A 400 -3.35 17.22 -13.95
N ALA A 401 -2.85 16.83 -15.12
CA ALA A 401 -3.35 17.31 -16.41
C ALA A 401 -3.69 16.24 -17.45
N THR A 402 -3.48 14.95 -17.16
CA THR A 402 -3.82 13.85 -18.09
C THR A 402 -4.33 12.67 -17.30
N ASP A 403 -5.33 11.96 -17.81
CA ASP A 403 -5.87 10.70 -17.30
C ASP A 403 -5.25 9.47 -18.00
N ASP A 404 -4.38 9.68 -18.99
CA ASP A 404 -3.62 8.64 -19.68
C ASP A 404 -2.29 8.34 -18.99
N ILE A 405 -2.19 7.18 -18.33
CA ILE A 405 -0.94 6.67 -17.71
C ILE A 405 0.17 6.43 -18.76
N GLY A 406 -0.22 6.21 -20.02
CA GLY A 406 0.69 6.04 -21.16
C GLY A 406 1.29 7.34 -21.68
N ASP A 407 0.81 8.50 -21.23
CA ASP A 407 1.43 9.79 -21.56
C ASP A 407 2.88 9.76 -21.05
N SER A 408 3.82 9.87 -22.00
CA SER A 408 5.27 9.82 -21.74
C SER A 408 5.74 10.81 -20.65
N THR A 409 4.95 11.85 -20.36
CA THR A 409 5.24 12.87 -19.36
C THR A 409 4.75 12.54 -17.95
N VAL A 410 3.99 11.45 -17.76
CA VAL A 410 3.52 10.95 -16.46
C VAL A 410 4.59 10.12 -15.76
N ALA A 411 5.33 9.32 -16.53
CA ALA A 411 6.21 8.32 -15.97
C ALA A 411 7.34 8.94 -15.15
N CYS A 412 7.51 8.43 -13.92
CA CYS A 412 8.50 8.88 -12.97
C CYS A 412 9.29 7.69 -12.40
N GLU A 413 10.56 7.92 -12.13
CA GLU A 413 11.44 6.96 -11.46
C GLU A 413 11.71 7.42 -10.02
N ILE A 414 11.62 6.50 -9.07
CA ILE A 414 11.79 6.78 -7.64
C ILE A 414 13.15 6.25 -7.20
N PHE A 415 13.95 7.14 -6.61
CA PHE A 415 15.24 6.83 -6.03
C PHE A 415 15.13 6.91 -4.52
N VAL A 416 15.19 5.76 -3.85
CA VAL A 416 15.22 5.71 -2.38
C VAL A 416 16.61 6.17 -1.92
N VAL A 417 16.65 7.04 -0.93
CA VAL A 417 17.86 7.52 -0.24
C VAL A 417 17.85 6.95 1.18
N ASP A 418 19.01 6.90 1.81
CA ASP A 418 19.17 6.54 3.23
C ASP A 418 18.06 7.19 4.09
N ASP A 419 17.54 6.41 5.03
CA ASP A 419 16.47 6.78 5.97
C ASP A 419 15.03 6.75 5.41
N GLY A 420 14.83 6.21 4.20
CA GLY A 420 13.50 6.03 3.60
C GLY A 420 12.91 7.30 2.98
N ASN A 421 13.73 8.32 2.76
CA ASN A 421 13.37 9.46 1.92
C ASN A 421 13.50 9.07 0.44
N VAL A 422 12.86 9.83 -0.44
CA VAL A 422 12.85 9.57 -1.88
C VAL A 422 13.22 10.82 -2.67
N ARG A 423 13.83 10.60 -3.83
CA ARG A 423 13.95 11.57 -4.92
C ARG A 423 13.14 11.03 -6.09
N ILE A 424 12.47 11.92 -6.80
CA ILE A 424 11.60 11.55 -7.92
C ILE A 424 12.16 12.21 -9.17
N LYS A 425 12.28 11.43 -10.25
CA LYS A 425 12.81 11.87 -11.53
C LYS A 425 11.76 11.69 -12.61
N SER A 426 11.49 12.75 -13.37
CA SER A 426 10.61 12.63 -14.53
C SER A 426 11.36 11.96 -15.68
N ILE A 427 10.78 10.90 -16.24
CA ILE A 427 11.43 10.11 -17.30
C ILE A 427 11.57 10.95 -18.57
N SER A 428 10.53 11.70 -18.95
CA SER A 428 10.49 12.50 -20.19
C SER A 428 11.56 13.59 -20.26
N SER A 429 11.89 14.25 -19.15
CA SER A 429 12.94 15.29 -19.11
C SER A 429 14.29 14.78 -18.62
N ASN A 430 14.34 13.57 -18.05
CA ASN A 430 15.51 13.02 -17.39
C ASN A 430 16.02 13.90 -16.21
N LYS A 431 15.15 14.73 -15.60
CA LYS A 431 15.47 15.65 -14.50
C LYS A 431 14.77 15.27 -13.20
N PHE A 432 15.42 15.56 -12.07
CA PHE A 432 14.85 15.39 -10.74
C PHE A 432 13.88 16.51 -10.38
N TRP A 433 12.85 16.12 -9.64
CA TRP A 433 11.93 17.03 -8.98
C TRP A 433 12.67 17.84 -7.93
N LYS A 434 12.52 19.15 -8.00
CA LYS A 434 13.16 20.08 -7.09
C LYS A 434 12.18 21.19 -6.74
N ARG A 435 12.19 21.57 -5.47
CA ARG A 435 11.48 22.74 -5.00
C ARG A 435 12.11 24.00 -5.59
N ASN A 436 11.30 24.85 -6.23
CA ASN A 436 11.74 26.16 -6.70
C ASN A 436 10.57 27.15 -6.83
N PRO A 437 10.57 28.26 -6.08
CA PRO A 437 10.84 28.37 -4.65
C PRO A 437 9.77 27.66 -3.79
N ASN A 438 8.50 27.67 -4.18
CA ASN A 438 7.43 26.89 -3.52
C ASN A 438 6.70 25.95 -4.49
N TRP A 439 7.04 25.92 -5.77
CA TRP A 439 6.55 24.91 -6.70
C TRP A 439 7.49 23.71 -6.75
N ILE A 440 7.02 22.62 -7.32
CA ILE A 440 7.88 21.50 -7.72
C ILE A 440 8.06 21.52 -9.22
N TRP A 441 9.32 21.62 -9.63
CA TRP A 441 9.75 21.62 -11.02
C TRP A 441 10.63 20.40 -11.30
N ALA A 442 10.51 19.82 -12.50
CA ALA A 442 11.39 18.75 -12.96
C ALA A 442 12.60 19.35 -13.70
N GLU A 443 13.52 19.96 -12.96
CA GLU A 443 14.63 20.76 -13.53
C GLU A 443 16.03 20.31 -13.08
N SER A 444 16.13 19.51 -12.01
CA SER A 444 17.42 19.29 -11.34
C SER A 444 18.24 18.19 -12.01
N ASP A 445 19.49 18.52 -12.35
CA ASP A 445 20.53 17.55 -12.76
C ASP A 445 21.30 16.94 -11.58
N ASP A 446 21.05 17.43 -10.37
CA ASP A 446 21.76 17.03 -9.16
C ASP A 446 21.50 15.56 -8.83
N THR A 447 22.53 14.73 -9.02
CA THR A 447 22.54 13.31 -8.68
C THR A 447 22.97 13.05 -7.24
N SER A 448 23.42 14.06 -6.50
CA SER A 448 23.83 13.93 -5.09
C SER A 448 22.62 13.90 -4.16
N SER A 449 22.73 13.17 -3.05
CA SER A 449 21.68 13.06 -2.01
C SER A 449 21.72 14.21 -0.98
N ASN A 450 22.55 15.23 -1.20
CA ASN A 450 22.79 16.29 -0.21
C ASN A 450 21.80 17.45 -0.29
N ASN A 451 21.09 17.57 -1.41
CA ASN A 451 20.19 18.69 -1.66
C ASN A 451 18.80 18.46 -1.07
N LYS A 452 18.48 19.17 0.01
CA LYS A 452 17.19 19.00 0.70
C LYS A 452 15.99 19.44 -0.14
N ASP A 453 16.20 20.21 -1.20
CA ASP A 453 15.11 20.69 -2.07
C ASP A 453 14.65 19.67 -3.10
N ASN A 454 15.47 18.66 -3.43
CA ASN A 454 15.08 17.53 -4.28
C ASN A 454 14.71 16.27 -3.47
N SER A 455 14.82 16.34 -2.14
CA SER A 455 14.56 15.23 -1.22
C SER A 455 13.17 15.34 -0.60
N LEU A 456 12.36 14.28 -0.80
CA LEU A 456 10.99 14.18 -0.33
C LEU A 456 10.85 13.04 0.67
N ARG A 457 10.05 13.23 1.70
CA ARG A 457 9.66 12.17 2.64
C ARG A 457 8.24 11.73 2.31
N PRO A 458 8.03 10.47 1.89
CA PRO A 458 6.70 9.91 1.79
C PRO A 458 6.09 9.79 3.19
N VAL A 459 4.87 10.26 3.34
CA VAL A 459 4.06 10.14 4.55
C VAL A 459 2.79 9.43 4.14
N LYS A 460 2.58 8.20 4.61
CA LYS A 460 1.32 7.50 4.33
C LYS A 460 0.17 8.26 4.97
N VAL A 461 -0.85 8.57 4.19
CA VAL A 461 -2.09 9.23 4.65
C VAL A 461 -3.14 8.16 4.91
N ASP A 462 -3.30 7.23 3.97
CA ASP A 462 -4.17 6.05 4.07
C ASP A 462 -3.67 4.92 3.15
N ASN A 463 -4.48 3.89 2.90
CA ASN A 463 -4.09 2.72 2.10
C ASN A 463 -3.89 2.98 0.59
N LYS A 464 -4.38 4.10 0.08
CA LYS A 464 -4.28 4.49 -1.34
C LYS A 464 -3.58 5.83 -1.54
N THR A 465 -3.33 6.57 -0.47
CA THR A 465 -2.84 7.96 -0.54
C THR A 465 -1.52 8.13 0.22
N ILE A 466 -0.56 8.79 -0.43
CA ILE A 466 0.67 9.28 0.21
C ILE A 466 0.73 10.81 0.11
N GLY A 467 1.21 11.44 1.17
CA GLY A 467 1.66 12.82 1.17
C GLY A 467 3.17 12.87 0.93
N LEU A 468 3.64 13.86 0.18
CA LEU A 468 5.07 14.09 -0.03
C LEU A 468 5.49 15.35 0.74
N LEU A 469 6.37 15.19 1.74
CA LEU A 469 6.91 16.28 2.55
C LEU A 469 8.30 16.65 2.03
N ASN A 470 8.54 17.91 1.65
CA ASN A 470 9.88 18.33 1.22
C ASN A 470 10.80 18.63 2.39
N LEU A 471 12.03 18.12 2.32
CA LEU A 471 12.98 18.25 3.42
C LEU A 471 13.59 19.65 3.54
N GLY A 472 13.59 20.44 2.46
CA GLY A 472 14.12 21.80 2.41
C GLY A 472 13.26 22.80 3.15
N ASN A 473 11.94 22.81 2.89
CA ASN A 473 11.01 23.77 3.51
C ASN A 473 10.01 23.16 4.52
N LYS A 474 10.03 21.83 4.72
CA LYS A 474 9.12 21.10 5.61
C LYS A 474 7.62 21.27 5.28
N ASN A 475 7.30 21.56 4.02
CA ASN A 475 5.92 21.67 3.53
C ASN A 475 5.49 20.44 2.74
N PHE A 476 4.17 20.21 2.68
CA PHE A 476 3.58 19.14 1.90
C PHE A 476 3.30 19.60 0.46
N CYS A 477 3.51 18.68 -0.48
CA CYS A 477 3.07 18.83 -1.85
C CYS A 477 1.54 18.78 -1.90
N LYS A 478 0.92 19.79 -2.51
CA LYS A 478 -0.52 19.87 -2.74
C LYS A 478 -0.81 20.42 -4.13
N PRO A 479 -1.95 20.07 -4.74
CA PRO A 479 -2.44 20.78 -5.92
C PRO A 479 -2.72 22.26 -5.59
N SER A 480 -2.37 23.18 -6.49
CA SER A 480 -2.80 24.57 -6.42
C SER A 480 -4.32 24.69 -6.56
N HIS A 481 -4.91 25.71 -5.93
CA HIS A 481 -6.36 25.91 -5.86
C HIS A 481 -6.97 26.52 -7.15
N SER A 482 -6.18 26.77 -8.19
CA SER A 482 -6.68 27.29 -9.46
C SER A 482 -7.43 26.19 -10.22
N LYS A 483 -8.69 26.47 -10.56
CA LYS A 483 -9.56 25.56 -11.34
C LYS A 483 -8.99 25.24 -12.73
N GLU A 484 -8.14 26.12 -13.27
CA GLU A 484 -7.56 25.99 -14.61
C GLU A 484 -6.14 25.38 -14.63
N ARG A 485 -5.42 25.35 -13.50
CA ARG A 485 -4.01 24.90 -13.44
C ARG A 485 -3.69 24.20 -12.12
N ARG A 486 -4.06 22.92 -11.96
CA ARG A 486 -3.72 22.09 -10.78
C ARG A 486 -2.24 21.66 -10.78
N THR A 487 -1.34 22.60 -10.51
CA THR A 487 0.12 22.36 -10.41
C THR A 487 0.53 21.95 -8.99
N ALA A 488 1.59 21.16 -8.86
CA ALA A 488 2.15 20.78 -7.57
C ALA A 488 2.82 21.99 -6.89
N LEU A 489 2.29 22.37 -5.74
CA LEU A 489 2.74 23.46 -4.90
C LEU A 489 3.03 22.96 -3.48
N MET A 490 4.09 23.48 -2.88
CA MET A 490 4.40 23.29 -1.47
C MET A 490 3.53 24.21 -0.63
N GLN A 491 2.70 23.62 0.23
CA GLN A 491 1.94 24.38 1.22
C GLN A 491 2.20 23.86 2.62
N PRO A 492 2.10 24.74 3.64
CA PRO A 492 2.04 24.31 5.02
C PRO A 492 0.91 23.30 5.22
N SER A 493 1.10 22.37 6.15
CA SER A 493 0.05 21.44 6.59
C SER A 493 -1.24 22.21 6.92
N PRO A 494 -2.44 21.73 6.53
CA PRO A 494 -3.69 22.39 6.89
C PRO A 494 -4.01 22.31 8.40
N ILE A 495 -3.10 21.78 9.22
CA ILE A 495 -3.24 21.68 10.67
C ILE A 495 -2.60 22.88 11.40
N LEU A 496 -1.97 23.82 10.69
CA LEU A 496 -1.39 25.04 11.29
C LEU A 496 -1.70 26.29 10.47
N LEU A 497 -2.98 26.66 10.34
CA LEU A 497 -3.37 28.01 9.91
C LEU A 497 -4.68 28.44 10.59
N ASN A 498 -4.70 28.43 11.92
CA ASN A 498 -5.41 29.46 12.66
C ASN A 498 -4.36 30.48 13.11
N ARG A 499 -4.09 31.48 12.27
CA ARG A 499 -3.53 32.75 12.77
C ARG A 499 -4.73 33.67 13.04
N PRO A 500 -4.94 34.14 14.28
CA PRO A 500 -5.86 35.24 14.50
C PRO A 500 -5.29 36.54 13.90
N THR A 501 -6.19 37.34 13.34
CA THR A 501 -6.01 38.75 12.97
C THR A 501 -5.59 39.60 14.16
#